data_AF-A0A2K0XYC3-F1
#
_entry.id   AF-A0A2K0XYC3-F1
#
_cell.length_a   1.000
_cell.length_b   1.000
_cell.length_c   1.000
_cell.angle_alpha   90.00
_cell.angle_beta   90.00
_cell.angle_gamma   90.00
#
_symmetry.space_group_name_H-M   'P 1'
#
loop_
_entity.id
_entity.type
_entity.pdbx_description
1 polymer ?
#
loop_
_entity_poly.entity_id
_entity_poly.type
_entity_poly.pdbx_seq_one_letter_code
_entity_poly.pdbx_strand_id
1 'polypeptide(L)'
;MLRAIEVLLERDGQAVDRVERLPRRMPDGSIGIEYMGLVYPIARAGRVSLDGRWCYSSEAPVCLDEVDAPLNGETRFWTVDRSGTRPYLFINGSEALLGETLSTFARAKIPVEHHGPSFRESASGLLHDWFLRLDVASAPSDWELEQLLADVSEPAVETDAASPELLMARLRRDHERLGTRLIAAERELANTLATADVKEAELARTRDEADRNKQRLETEAAFLRAGLEALRFEGAAGDEVALADLRTRVDLLSTDRDDALAAWTRAEEIAAQLRLSLETAHAELAEAAVRPNSPVATGRRQGRADTELQTVMRVLLPGIELVRGSTDFILTEIEDRRDLYGKLRLLVDHPVSVGGKRVHAANGWLEVHMSTGRGRDGRLYYKKREQGWSVLVSDKAAQANDFQWLKTQ
;
A
#
# COMPACT_ATOMS: atom_id res chain seq x y z
N MET A 1 -2.46 27.87 12.12
CA MET A 1 -1.95 28.33 13.43
C MET A 1 -1.79 27.07 14.28
N LEU A 2 -0.59 26.77 14.77
CA LEU A 2 -0.35 25.52 15.52
C LEU A 2 -1.20 25.53 16.79
N ARG A 3 -1.98 24.47 17.03
CA ARG A 3 -2.81 24.32 18.24
C ARG A 3 -2.05 23.48 19.26
N ALA A 4 -1.92 24.00 20.47
CA ALA A 4 -1.45 23.22 21.59
C ALA A 4 -2.57 22.26 22.05
N ILE A 5 -2.17 21.14 22.63
CA ILE A 5 -3.07 20.11 23.16
C ILE A 5 -2.86 20.00 24.67
N GLU A 6 -3.96 19.87 25.40
CA GLU A 6 -3.94 19.62 26.84
C GLU A 6 -3.75 18.12 27.08
N VAL A 7 -2.76 17.77 27.90
CA VAL A 7 -2.49 16.37 28.28
C VAL A 7 -2.30 16.23 29.80
N LEU A 8 -2.71 15.07 30.32
CA LEU A 8 -2.51 14.68 31.72
C LEU A 8 -1.25 13.81 31.84
N LEU A 9 -0.29 14.24 32.65
CA LEU A 9 0.95 13.50 32.89
C LEU A 9 0.77 12.54 34.07
N GLU A 10 1.19 11.29 33.92
CA GLU A 10 1.07 10.24 34.93
C GLU A 10 2.44 9.63 35.25
N ARG A 11 2.67 9.27 36.51
CA ARG A 11 3.82 8.51 36.99
C ARG A 11 3.33 7.44 37.95
N ASP A 12 3.74 6.20 37.73
CA ASP A 12 3.28 5.00 38.44
C ASP A 12 1.74 4.92 38.50
N GLY A 13 1.07 5.33 37.42
CA GLY A 13 -0.39 5.35 37.29
C GLY A 13 -1.11 6.46 38.09
N GLN A 14 -0.37 7.38 38.72
CA GLN A 14 -0.93 8.54 39.41
C GLN A 14 -0.76 9.82 38.59
N ALA A 15 -1.80 10.65 38.54
CA ALA A 15 -1.74 11.95 37.88
C ALA A 15 -0.77 12.89 38.62
N VAL A 16 0.25 13.37 37.89
CA VAL A 16 1.30 14.25 38.41
C VAL A 16 1.02 15.70 38.04
N ASP A 17 0.61 15.95 36.80
CA ASP A 17 0.51 17.29 36.24
C ASP A 17 -0.43 17.33 35.03
N ARG A 18 -0.83 18.53 34.60
CA ARG A 18 -1.65 18.76 33.42
C ARG A 18 -1.09 19.94 32.64
N VAL A 19 -0.69 19.69 31.39
CA VAL A 19 0.07 20.66 30.59
C VAL A 19 -0.53 20.84 29.21
N GLU A 20 -0.46 22.07 28.70
CA GLU A 20 -0.83 22.41 27.32
C GLU A 20 0.45 22.63 26.50
N ARG A 21 0.67 21.80 25.48
CA ARG A 21 1.91 21.81 24.68
C ARG A 21 1.65 21.49 23.22
N LEU A 22 2.57 21.92 22.34
CA LEU A 22 2.52 21.54 20.93
C LEU A 22 2.95 20.06 20.79
N PRO A 23 2.21 19.25 20.01
CA PRO A 23 2.58 17.87 19.75
C PRO A 23 3.89 17.80 18.96
N ARG A 24 4.71 16.80 19.27
CA ARG A 24 5.98 16.52 18.61
C ARG A 24 5.99 15.10 18.05
N ARG A 25 6.63 14.87 16.90
CA ARG A 25 6.71 13.55 16.27
C ARG A 25 7.98 12.84 16.73
N MET A 26 7.83 11.73 17.44
CA MET A 26 8.96 10.94 17.96
C MET A 26 9.67 10.17 16.83
N PRO A 27 10.91 9.67 17.05
CA PRO A 27 11.67 8.91 16.05
C PRO A 27 10.98 7.63 15.54
N ASP A 28 10.11 7.03 16.35
CA ASP A 28 9.31 5.85 15.98
C ASP A 28 8.02 6.21 15.21
N GLY A 29 7.80 7.50 14.92
CA GLY A 29 6.63 8.03 14.22
C GLY A 29 5.43 8.30 15.12
N SER A 30 5.50 7.98 16.42
CA SER A 30 4.43 8.29 17.37
C SER A 30 4.37 9.78 17.71
N ILE A 31 3.23 10.22 18.27
CA ILE A 31 3.06 11.61 18.73
C ILE A 31 3.37 11.67 20.23
N GLY A 32 4.20 12.63 20.61
CA GLY A 32 4.62 12.88 21.98
C GLY A 32 4.42 14.32 22.41
N ILE A 33 4.57 14.55 23.72
CA ILE A 33 4.56 15.88 24.34
C ILE A 33 5.86 16.12 25.09
N GLU A 34 6.39 17.34 24.95
CA GLU A 34 7.58 17.77 25.67
C GLU A 34 7.23 18.14 27.12
N TYR A 35 7.91 17.46 28.05
CA TYR A 35 7.88 17.76 29.47
C TYR A 35 9.30 17.69 30.05
N MET A 36 9.74 18.77 30.70
CA MET A 36 11.08 18.88 31.30
C MET A 36 12.23 18.59 30.30
N GLY A 37 12.09 19.02 29.05
CA GLY A 37 13.10 18.87 27.99
C GLY A 37 13.16 17.48 27.35
N LEU A 38 12.28 16.57 27.75
CA LEU A 38 12.13 15.23 27.18
C LEU A 38 10.76 15.11 26.52
N VAL A 39 10.68 14.32 25.45
CA VAL A 39 9.43 14.05 24.74
C VAL A 39 8.97 12.65 25.08
N TYR A 40 7.77 12.58 25.66
CA TYR A 40 7.13 11.34 26.06
C TYR A 40 5.98 11.05 25.11
N PRO A 41 5.75 9.79 24.72
CA PRO A 41 4.65 9.42 23.84
C PRO A 41 3.33 9.70 24.54
N ILE A 42 2.39 10.26 23.80
CA ILE A 42 1.01 10.41 24.26
C ILE A 42 0.40 9.01 24.22
N ALA A 43 0.03 8.50 25.40
CA ALA A 43 -0.78 7.30 25.55
C ALA A 43 -2.24 7.59 25.19
N ARG A 44 -3.10 6.56 25.20
CA ARG A 44 -4.53 6.72 24.87
C ARG A 44 -5.19 7.79 25.76
N ALA A 45 -6.11 8.56 25.17
CA ALA A 45 -6.95 9.57 25.84
C ALA A 45 -6.22 10.80 26.43
N GLY A 46 -5.21 11.34 25.73
CA GLY A 46 -4.54 12.57 26.15
C GLY A 46 -3.75 12.42 27.46
N ARG A 47 -3.37 11.19 27.81
CA ARG A 47 -2.53 10.87 28.96
C ARG A 47 -1.10 10.61 28.50
N VAL A 48 -0.12 10.95 29.31
CA VAL A 48 1.30 10.72 29.01
C VAL A 48 1.92 10.04 30.22
N SER A 49 2.41 8.81 30.04
CA SER A 49 3.15 8.12 31.09
C SER A 49 4.60 8.58 31.10
N LEU A 50 5.06 9.09 32.25
CA LEU A 50 6.43 9.50 32.49
C LEU A 50 7.37 8.32 32.80
N ASP A 51 6.83 7.10 32.94
CA ASP A 51 7.59 5.87 33.21
C ASP A 51 7.98 5.14 31.92
N GLY A 52 7.42 5.59 30.80
CA GLY A 52 7.61 5.00 29.48
C GLY A 52 8.93 5.40 28.82
N ARG A 53 9.04 5.02 27.54
CA ARG A 53 10.14 5.46 26.68
C ARG A 53 10.03 6.95 26.43
N TRP A 54 11.16 7.63 26.31
CA TRP A 54 11.26 9.04 25.99
C TRP A 54 12.39 9.28 24.99
N CYS A 55 12.37 10.42 24.32
CA CYS A 55 13.47 10.91 23.49
C CYS A 55 13.76 12.38 23.79
N TYR A 56 14.87 12.90 23.26
CA TYR A 56 15.18 14.33 23.41
C TYR A 56 14.33 15.18 22.48
N SER A 57 14.02 16.42 22.89
CA SER A 57 13.22 17.34 22.07
C SER A 57 13.90 17.72 20.74
N SER A 58 15.23 17.55 20.62
CA SER A 58 15.97 17.68 19.36
C SER A 58 15.70 16.53 18.38
N GLU A 59 15.28 15.37 18.87
CA GLU A 59 14.98 14.17 18.08
C GLU A 59 13.50 14.09 17.68
N ALA A 60 12.66 14.97 18.24
CA ALA A 60 11.22 14.98 18.01
C ALA A 60 10.74 16.38 17.57
N PRO A 61 10.73 16.68 16.26
CA PRO A 61 10.28 17.97 15.75
C PRO A 61 8.80 18.23 16.05
N VAL A 62 8.42 19.50 16.13
CA VAL A 62 7.02 19.93 16.30
C VAL A 62 6.20 19.47 15.08
N CYS A 63 5.02 18.89 15.33
CA CYS A 63 4.11 18.50 14.25
C CYS A 63 3.54 19.76 13.60
N LEU A 64 3.79 19.93 12.30
CA LEU A 64 3.26 21.06 11.52
C LEU A 64 1.93 20.75 10.85
N ASP A 65 1.63 19.46 10.66
CA ASP A 65 0.38 18.98 10.09
C ASP A 65 -0.74 19.09 11.13
N GLU A 66 -1.96 19.43 10.69
CA GLU A 66 -3.14 19.25 11.53
C GLU A 66 -3.21 17.77 11.90
N VAL A 67 -3.25 17.47 13.19
CA VAL A 67 -3.45 16.11 13.66
C VAL A 67 -4.88 15.74 13.24
N ASP A 68 -5.00 15.01 12.12
CA ASP A 68 -6.27 14.69 11.42
C ASP A 68 -7.29 13.88 12.24
N ALA A 69 -7.01 13.64 13.52
CA ALA A 69 -7.98 13.07 14.44
C ALA A 69 -8.01 13.88 15.74
N PRO A 70 -9.18 14.29 16.23
CA PRO A 70 -9.28 14.84 17.57
C PRO A 70 -8.72 13.81 18.57
N LEU A 71 -7.64 14.18 19.26
CA LEU A 71 -7.00 13.41 20.34
C LEU A 71 -7.93 13.11 21.54
N ASN A 72 -9.16 13.65 21.50
CA ASN A 72 -10.24 13.42 22.46
C ASN A 72 -11.25 12.35 22.02
N GLY A 73 -11.08 11.71 20.86
CA GLY A 73 -11.83 10.51 20.55
C GLY A 73 -11.15 9.32 21.22
N GLU A 74 -11.79 8.72 22.22
CA GLU A 74 -11.57 7.30 22.51
C GLU A 74 -11.41 6.58 21.17
N THR A 75 -10.25 5.97 20.91
CA THR A 75 -10.11 5.08 19.76
C THR A 75 -11.07 3.94 20.02
N ARG A 76 -12.30 4.09 19.56
CA ARG A 76 -13.31 3.06 19.58
C ARG A 76 -12.66 1.89 18.86
N PHE A 77 -12.41 0.84 19.63
CA PHE A 77 -11.94 -0.42 19.08
C PHE A 77 -13.04 -1.07 18.23
N TRP A 78 -14.22 -0.46 18.13
CA TRP A 78 -15.34 -0.94 17.38
C TRP A 78 -15.93 0.14 16.45
N THR A 79 -16.56 -0.31 15.38
CA THR A 79 -17.40 0.50 14.48
C THR A 79 -18.66 -0.28 14.15
N VAL A 80 -19.74 0.39 13.77
CA VAL A 80 -20.99 -0.29 13.41
C VAL A 80 -21.45 0.14 12.01
N ASP A 81 -21.85 -0.84 11.21
CA ASP A 81 -22.39 -0.65 9.87
C ASP A 81 -23.84 -1.14 9.83
N ARG A 82 -24.76 -0.20 9.57
CA ARG A 82 -26.20 -0.46 9.41
C ARG A 82 -26.70 -0.23 7.98
N SER A 83 -25.80 -0.07 7.01
CA SER A 83 -26.16 0.19 5.60
C SER A 83 -26.78 -1.02 4.90
N GLY A 84 -26.57 -2.23 5.43
CA GLY A 84 -27.09 -3.48 4.87
C GLY A 84 -28.43 -3.94 5.47
N THR A 85 -28.88 -5.12 5.02
CA THR A 85 -30.09 -5.78 5.57
C THR A 85 -29.94 -6.25 7.01
N ARG A 86 -28.70 -6.33 7.52
CA ARG A 86 -28.38 -6.69 8.89
C ARG A 86 -27.28 -5.77 9.43
N PRO A 87 -27.37 -5.34 10.69
CA PRO A 87 -26.33 -4.56 11.35
C PRO A 87 -25.08 -5.42 11.64
N TYR A 88 -23.91 -4.87 11.36
CA TYR A 88 -22.61 -5.45 11.70
C TYR A 88 -21.88 -4.56 12.68
N LEU A 89 -21.39 -5.13 13.77
CA LEU A 89 -20.41 -4.52 14.64
C LEU A 89 -19.04 -5.07 14.27
N PHE A 90 -18.12 -4.20 13.93
CA PHE A 90 -16.74 -4.56 13.66
C PHE A 90 -15.85 -4.22 14.84
N ILE A 91 -14.85 -5.05 15.10
CA ILE A 91 -13.96 -4.94 16.26
C ILE A 91 -12.51 -5.05 15.79
N ASN A 92 -11.65 -4.16 16.29
CA ASN A 92 -10.21 -4.12 16.09
C ASN A 92 -9.53 -4.47 17.41
N GLY A 93 -8.78 -5.57 17.45
CA GLY A 93 -8.09 -6.03 18.64
C GLY A 93 -7.91 -7.55 18.69
N SER A 94 -7.49 -8.05 19.85
CA SER A 94 -7.29 -9.49 20.04
C SER A 94 -8.59 -10.31 20.04
N GLU A 95 -8.44 -11.63 19.88
CA GLU A 95 -9.54 -12.58 20.09
C GLU A 95 -10.09 -12.52 21.51
N ALA A 96 -9.26 -12.17 22.50
CA ALA A 96 -9.69 -11.96 23.88
C ALA A 96 -10.63 -10.76 24.00
N LEU A 97 -10.35 -9.66 23.28
CA LEU A 97 -11.25 -8.50 23.20
C LEU A 97 -12.58 -8.87 22.52
N LEU A 98 -12.54 -9.69 21.46
CA LEU A 98 -13.75 -10.25 20.85
C LEU A 98 -14.53 -11.10 21.87
N GLY A 99 -13.85 -11.96 22.60
CA GLY A 99 -14.44 -12.82 23.63
C GLY A 99 -15.10 -12.04 24.77
N GLU A 100 -14.47 -10.96 25.24
CA GLU A 100 -15.07 -10.08 26.25
C GLU A 100 -16.28 -9.33 25.68
N THR A 101 -16.19 -8.86 24.43
CA THR A 101 -17.32 -8.21 23.74
C THR A 101 -18.53 -9.16 23.63
N LEU A 102 -18.30 -10.41 23.23
CA LEU A 102 -19.34 -11.44 23.16
C LEU A 102 -19.94 -11.76 24.53
N SER A 103 -19.09 -11.80 25.56
CA SER A 103 -19.52 -12.03 26.94
C SER A 103 -20.40 -10.88 27.45
N THR A 104 -20.03 -9.63 27.17
CA THR A 104 -20.85 -8.45 27.46
C THR A 104 -22.19 -8.51 26.76
N PHE A 105 -22.21 -8.87 25.47
CA PHE A 105 -23.45 -8.97 24.70
C PHE A 105 -24.36 -10.07 25.25
N ALA A 106 -23.79 -11.22 25.62
CA ALA A 106 -24.53 -12.31 26.26
C ALA A 106 -25.11 -11.90 27.62
N ARG A 107 -24.36 -11.19 28.47
CA ARG A 107 -24.85 -10.64 29.76
C ARG A 107 -26.02 -9.66 29.56
N ALA A 108 -25.93 -8.83 28.53
CA ALA A 108 -26.98 -7.90 28.12
C ALA A 108 -28.14 -8.56 27.36
N LYS A 109 -28.09 -9.88 27.13
CA LYS A 109 -29.07 -10.65 26.35
C LYS A 109 -29.28 -10.15 24.92
N ILE A 110 -28.22 -9.60 24.30
CA ILE A 110 -28.22 -9.18 22.90
C ILE A 110 -27.81 -10.37 22.04
N PRO A 111 -28.69 -10.86 21.13
CA PRO A 111 -28.38 -12.00 20.29
C PRO A 111 -27.36 -11.63 19.21
N VAL A 112 -26.25 -12.37 19.17
CA VAL A 112 -25.26 -12.33 18.09
C VAL A 112 -25.50 -13.53 17.19
N GLU A 113 -25.96 -13.29 15.96
CA GLU A 113 -26.31 -14.36 15.02
C GLU A 113 -25.07 -15.08 14.48
N HIS A 114 -24.00 -14.32 14.25
CA HIS A 114 -22.76 -14.83 13.71
C HIS A 114 -21.58 -13.93 14.09
N HIS A 115 -20.40 -14.51 14.26
CA HIS A 115 -19.17 -13.76 14.49
C HIS A 115 -17.98 -14.47 13.82
N GLY A 116 -16.92 -13.72 13.55
CA GLY A 116 -15.68 -14.32 13.06
C GLY A 116 -14.67 -13.27 12.60
N PRO A 117 -13.55 -13.71 12.01
CA PRO A 117 -12.61 -12.80 11.36
C PRO A 117 -13.30 -12.00 10.27
N SER A 118 -13.07 -10.67 10.22
CA SER A 118 -13.63 -9.86 9.14
C SER A 118 -12.74 -9.94 7.89
N PHE A 119 -13.35 -10.28 6.76
CA PHE A 119 -12.72 -10.24 5.44
C PHE A 119 -13.30 -9.12 4.56
N ARG A 120 -14.16 -8.29 5.14
CA ARG A 120 -14.89 -7.24 4.43
C ARG A 120 -14.52 -5.88 5.01
N GLU A 121 -14.38 -4.90 4.13
CA GLU A 121 -14.29 -3.49 4.50
C GLU A 121 -15.64 -3.00 5.02
N SER A 122 -15.62 -2.21 6.10
CA SER A 122 -16.80 -1.48 6.55
C SER A 122 -17.15 -0.36 5.57
N ALA A 123 -18.29 0.31 5.78
CA ALA A 123 -18.70 1.46 4.96
C ALA A 123 -17.68 2.62 4.94
N SER A 124 -16.76 2.68 5.92
CA SER A 124 -15.65 3.63 5.94
C SER A 124 -14.42 3.19 5.14
N GLY A 125 -14.46 2.03 4.48
CA GLY A 125 -13.32 1.43 3.78
C GLY A 125 -12.28 0.80 4.72
N LEU A 126 -12.57 0.75 6.03
CA LEU A 126 -11.65 0.16 7.01
C LEU A 126 -11.88 -1.35 7.12
N LEU A 127 -10.80 -2.11 7.02
CA LEU A 127 -10.79 -3.54 7.33
C LEU A 127 -10.60 -3.73 8.84
N HIS A 128 -11.44 -4.57 9.42
CA HIS A 128 -11.44 -4.85 10.85
C HIS A 128 -10.92 -6.25 11.17
N ASP A 129 -10.55 -6.52 12.43
CA ASP A 129 -10.06 -7.85 12.81
C ASP A 129 -11.21 -8.85 12.91
N TRP A 130 -12.35 -8.41 13.46
CA TRP A 130 -13.52 -9.25 13.72
C TRP A 130 -14.80 -8.55 13.29
N PHE A 131 -15.83 -9.36 13.03
CA PHE A 131 -17.20 -8.89 12.87
C PHE A 131 -18.15 -9.68 13.76
N LEU A 132 -19.22 -9.01 14.20
CA LEU A 132 -20.40 -9.58 14.82
C LEU A 132 -21.61 -9.15 13.98
N ARG A 133 -22.43 -10.11 13.58
CA ARG A 133 -23.71 -9.88 12.93
C ARG A 133 -24.80 -9.89 14.00
N LEU A 134 -25.51 -8.77 14.14
CA LEU A 134 -26.57 -8.59 15.14
C LEU A 134 -27.93 -8.79 14.49
N ASP A 135 -28.89 -9.29 15.26
CA ASP A 135 -30.29 -9.36 14.82
C ASP A 135 -30.89 -7.96 14.70
N VAL A 136 -31.60 -7.71 13.60
CA VAL A 136 -32.16 -6.38 13.27
C VAL A 136 -33.18 -5.93 14.31
N ALA A 137 -33.97 -6.85 14.86
CA ALA A 137 -35.05 -6.52 15.79
C ALA A 137 -34.54 -6.14 17.19
N SER A 138 -33.28 -6.49 17.51
CA SER A 138 -32.70 -6.39 18.85
C SER A 138 -31.31 -5.74 18.85
N ALA A 139 -30.86 -5.20 17.72
CA ALA A 139 -29.58 -4.52 17.58
C ALA A 139 -29.56 -3.23 18.42
N PRO A 140 -28.56 -3.04 19.29
CA PRO A 140 -28.45 -1.81 20.08
C PRO A 140 -28.17 -0.58 19.22
N SER A 141 -28.65 0.57 19.68
CA SER A 141 -28.29 1.89 19.16
C SER A 141 -26.82 2.23 19.43
N ASP A 142 -26.28 3.26 18.76
CA ASP A 142 -24.88 3.67 18.95
C ASP A 142 -24.57 4.05 20.39
N TRP A 143 -25.48 4.74 21.05
CA TRP A 143 -25.34 5.11 22.45
C TRP A 143 -25.36 3.88 23.39
N GLU A 144 -26.22 2.89 23.14
CA GLU A 144 -26.22 1.64 23.91
C GLU A 144 -24.93 0.84 23.69
N LEU A 145 -24.41 0.80 22.45
CA LEU A 145 -23.12 0.19 22.15
C LEU A 145 -21.98 0.91 22.89
N GLU A 146 -21.99 2.23 22.96
CA GLU A 146 -21.03 3.01 23.75
C GLU A 146 -21.08 2.62 25.23
N GLN A 147 -22.27 2.54 25.84
CA GLN A 147 -22.40 2.16 27.25
C GLN A 147 -21.98 0.71 27.51
N LEU A 148 -22.37 -0.21 26.63
CA LEU A 148 -22.03 -1.63 26.77
C LEU A 148 -20.53 -1.88 26.61
N LEU A 149 -19.89 -1.16 25.69
CA LEU A 149 -18.49 -1.38 25.34
C LEU A 149 -17.51 -0.47 26.07
N ALA A 150 -17.99 0.47 26.90
CA ALA A 150 -17.15 1.36 27.71
C ALA A 150 -16.22 0.58 28.65
N ASP A 151 -16.74 -0.48 29.28
CA ASP A 151 -15.98 -1.31 30.22
C ASP A 151 -15.23 -2.47 29.54
N VAL A 152 -15.49 -2.69 28.25
CA VAL A 152 -14.81 -3.72 27.46
C VAL A 152 -13.40 -3.22 27.15
N SER A 153 -12.47 -3.71 27.94
CA SER A 153 -11.04 -3.50 27.72
C SER A 153 -10.41 -4.79 27.24
N GLU A 154 -9.30 -4.65 26.52
CA GLU A 154 -8.48 -5.81 26.21
C GLU A 154 -7.98 -6.36 27.56
N PRO A 155 -8.36 -7.59 27.94
CA PRO A 155 -7.95 -8.12 29.23
C PRO A 155 -6.43 -8.03 29.30
N ALA A 156 -5.91 -7.57 30.44
CA ALA A 156 -4.48 -7.55 30.69
C ALA A 156 -3.99 -9.00 30.68
N VAL A 157 -3.64 -9.50 29.49
CA VAL A 157 -3.09 -10.83 29.32
C VAL A 157 -1.76 -10.79 30.05
N GLU A 158 -1.71 -11.38 31.25
CA GLU A 158 -0.45 -11.87 31.80
C GLU A 158 0.20 -12.65 30.66
N THR A 159 1.43 -12.27 30.31
CA THR A 159 2.10 -12.58 29.05
C THR A 159 2.51 -14.05 28.94
N ASP A 160 1.72 -14.95 29.49
CA ASP A 160 1.91 -16.37 29.45
C ASP A 160 1.45 -16.89 28.08
N ALA A 161 2.44 -17.00 27.20
CA ALA A 161 2.47 -17.81 26.00
C ALA A 161 1.19 -17.76 25.15
N ALA A 162 0.95 -16.65 24.45
CA ALA A 162 0.19 -16.71 23.22
C ALA A 162 0.78 -17.85 22.37
N SER A 163 -0.03 -18.88 22.10
CA SER A 163 0.42 -20.06 21.36
C SER A 163 1.16 -19.60 20.11
N PRO A 164 2.38 -20.10 19.83
CA PRO A 164 3.14 -19.75 18.63
C PRO A 164 2.32 -19.82 17.35
N GLU A 165 1.30 -20.69 17.31
CA GLU A 165 0.35 -20.82 16.19
C GLU A 165 -0.51 -19.57 15.98
N LEU A 166 -1.06 -18.97 17.05
CA LEU A 166 -1.89 -17.75 16.95
C LEU A 166 -1.04 -16.55 16.52
N LEU A 167 0.19 -16.45 17.03
CA LEU A 167 1.13 -15.40 16.61
C LEU A 167 1.51 -15.56 15.13
N MET A 168 1.78 -16.79 14.67
CA MET A 168 2.08 -17.06 13.26
C MET A 168 0.87 -16.78 12.36
N ALA A 169 -0.34 -17.15 12.78
CA ALA A 169 -1.57 -16.85 12.03
C ALA A 169 -1.79 -15.34 11.89
N ARG A 170 -1.55 -14.57 12.96
CA ARG A 170 -1.60 -13.10 12.93
C ARG A 170 -0.55 -12.52 11.99
N LEU A 171 0.71 -12.96 12.10
CA LEU A 171 1.78 -12.48 11.23
C LEU A 171 1.53 -12.80 9.76
N ARG A 172 0.98 -13.98 9.43
CA ARG A 172 0.57 -14.33 8.06
C ARG A 172 -0.51 -13.39 7.55
N ARG A 173 -1.52 -13.10 8.36
CA ARG A 173 -2.60 -12.17 8.00
C ARG A 173 -2.09 -10.76 7.78
N ASP A 174 -1.21 -10.28 8.66
CA ASP A 174 -0.57 -8.96 8.51
C ASP A 174 0.30 -8.92 7.25
N HIS A 175 1.02 -10.01 6.94
CA HIS A 175 1.81 -10.11 5.72
C HIS A 175 0.94 -10.09 4.46
N GLU A 176 -0.14 -10.88 4.41
CA GLU A 176 -1.10 -10.87 3.30
C GLU A 176 -1.73 -9.49 3.12
N ARG A 177 -2.07 -8.81 4.23
CA ARG A 177 -2.59 -7.44 4.22
C ARG A 177 -1.58 -6.43 3.67
N LEU A 178 -0.32 -6.53 4.07
CA LEU A 178 0.72 -5.65 3.55
C LEU A 178 0.99 -5.94 2.08
N GLY A 179 0.93 -7.21 1.66
CA GLY A 179 1.05 -7.62 0.26
C GLY A 179 -0.08 -7.05 -0.62
N THR A 180 -1.34 -7.14 -0.17
CA THR A 180 -2.47 -6.55 -0.92
C THR A 180 -2.39 -5.03 -1.00
N ARG A 181 -2.00 -4.37 0.10
CA ARG A 181 -1.77 -2.92 0.11
C ARG A 181 -0.64 -2.49 -0.81
N LEU A 182 0.46 -3.25 -0.85
CA LEU A 182 1.58 -2.99 -1.75
C LEU A 182 1.14 -3.09 -3.21
N ILE A 183 0.43 -4.17 -3.58
CA ILE A 183 -0.09 -4.35 -4.96
C ILE A 183 -1.06 -3.23 -5.34
N ALA A 184 -1.92 -2.79 -4.41
CA ALA A 184 -2.84 -1.68 -4.66
C ALA A 184 -2.08 -0.36 -4.90
N ALA A 185 -1.09 -0.06 -4.05
CA ALA A 185 -0.24 1.12 -4.18
C ALA A 185 0.58 1.10 -5.48
N GLU A 186 1.12 -0.06 -5.88
CA GLU A 186 1.84 -0.23 -7.15
C GLU A 186 0.93 0.04 -8.36
N ARG A 187 -0.33 -0.42 -8.32
CA ARG A 187 -1.31 -0.14 -9.38
C ARG A 187 -1.70 1.33 -9.44
N GLU A 188 -1.90 1.96 -8.29
CA GLU A 188 -2.18 3.39 -8.22
C GLU A 188 -1.02 4.22 -8.78
N LEU A 189 0.21 3.88 -8.40
CA LEU A 189 1.42 4.48 -8.96
C LEU A 189 1.51 4.28 -10.47
N ALA A 190 1.29 3.07 -10.97
CA ALA A 190 1.30 2.79 -12.42
C ALA A 190 0.24 3.62 -13.17
N ASN A 191 -0.96 3.78 -12.60
CA ASN A 191 -2.02 4.60 -13.19
C ASN A 191 -1.68 6.10 -13.18
N THR A 192 -1.07 6.59 -12.11
CA THR A 192 -0.65 8.00 -12.00
C THR A 192 0.45 8.32 -13.01
N LEU A 193 1.44 7.43 -13.19
CA LEU A 193 2.47 7.54 -14.21
C LEU A 193 1.90 7.52 -15.63
N ALA A 194 1.01 6.57 -15.94
CA ALA A 194 0.36 6.52 -17.25
C ALA A 194 -0.45 7.81 -17.55
N THR A 195 -1.09 8.38 -16.54
CA THR A 195 -1.81 9.66 -16.67
C THR A 195 -0.85 10.83 -16.90
N ALA A 196 0.31 10.82 -16.25
CA ALA A 196 1.35 11.82 -16.45
C ALA A 196 1.91 11.78 -17.88
N ASP A 197 2.20 10.58 -18.40
CA ASP A 197 2.70 10.39 -19.77
C ASP A 197 1.71 10.92 -20.83
N VAL A 198 0.41 10.66 -20.64
CA VAL A 198 -0.64 11.18 -21.53
C VAL A 198 -0.68 12.71 -21.50
N LYS A 199 -0.60 13.32 -20.30
CA LYS A 199 -0.57 14.77 -20.15
C LYS A 199 0.69 15.39 -20.77
N GLU A 200 1.85 14.75 -20.64
CA GLU A 200 3.08 15.21 -21.28
C GLU A 200 2.96 15.17 -22.82
N ALA A 201 2.38 14.10 -23.37
CA ALA A 201 2.13 13.99 -24.81
C ALA A 201 1.12 15.04 -25.31
N GLU A 202 0.09 15.36 -24.53
CA GLU A 202 -0.85 16.44 -24.85
C GLU A 202 -0.18 17.82 -24.84
N LEU A 203 0.66 18.09 -23.83
CA LEU A 203 1.45 19.33 -23.75
C LEU A 203 2.45 19.48 -24.90
N ALA A 204 3.06 18.38 -25.35
CA ALA A 204 3.94 18.40 -26.51
C ALA A 204 3.16 18.76 -27.79
N ARG A 205 1.96 18.20 -27.99
CA ARG A 205 1.11 18.52 -29.14
C ARG A 205 0.65 19.97 -29.15
N THR A 206 0.24 20.51 -28.00
CA THR A 206 -0.18 21.91 -27.90
C THR A 206 0.99 22.87 -28.15
N ARG A 207 2.21 22.51 -27.72
CA ARG A 207 3.43 23.25 -28.06
C ARG A 207 3.69 23.27 -29.57
N ASP A 208 3.66 22.11 -30.22
CA ASP A 208 3.87 22.00 -31.68
C ASP A 208 2.80 22.75 -32.49
N GLU A 209 1.55 22.79 -32.00
CA GLU A 209 0.48 23.57 -32.62
C GLU A 209 0.68 25.08 -32.43
N ALA A 210 1.05 25.52 -31.22
CA ALA A 210 1.37 26.92 -30.95
C ALA A 210 2.55 27.42 -31.80
N ASP A 211 3.62 26.61 -31.94
CA ASP A 211 4.78 26.96 -32.77
C ASP A 211 4.41 27.07 -34.26
N ARG A 212 3.57 26.16 -34.76
CA ARG A 212 3.05 26.24 -36.15
C ARG A 212 2.18 27.47 -36.37
N ASN A 213 1.29 27.79 -35.43
CA ASN A 213 0.44 28.98 -35.51
C ASN A 213 1.28 30.25 -35.47
N LYS A 214 2.30 30.32 -34.62
CA LYS A 214 3.25 31.43 -34.56
C LYS A 214 3.95 31.63 -35.92
N GLN A 215 4.51 30.57 -36.50
CA GLN A 215 5.17 30.64 -37.82
C GLN A 215 4.21 31.09 -38.93
N ARG A 216 2.96 30.61 -38.90
CA ARG A 216 1.91 31.04 -39.85
C ARG A 216 1.64 32.55 -39.73
N LEU A 217 1.40 33.03 -38.51
CA LEU A 217 1.14 34.45 -38.24
C LEU A 217 2.34 35.33 -38.61
N GLU A 218 3.57 34.89 -38.34
CA GLU A 218 4.79 35.59 -38.75
C GLU A 218 4.90 35.71 -40.28
N THR A 219 4.56 34.64 -41.00
CA THR A 219 4.59 34.61 -42.47
C THR A 219 3.50 35.52 -43.07
N GLU A 220 2.28 35.47 -42.53
CA GLU A 220 1.17 36.34 -42.96
C GLU A 220 1.49 37.82 -42.69
N ALA A 221 2.03 38.14 -41.51
CA ALA A 221 2.45 39.50 -41.17
C ALA A 221 3.57 40.00 -42.09
N ALA A 222 4.55 39.15 -42.41
CA ALA A 222 5.62 39.51 -43.36
C ALA A 222 5.06 39.78 -44.76
N PHE A 223 4.14 38.96 -45.24
CA PHE A 223 3.47 39.15 -46.54
C PHE A 223 2.70 40.47 -46.60
N LEU A 224 1.91 40.78 -45.56
CA LEU A 224 1.15 42.03 -45.48
C LEU A 224 2.05 43.26 -45.41
N ARG A 225 3.17 43.20 -44.67
CA ARG A 225 4.16 44.28 -44.62
C ARG A 225 4.80 44.53 -46.00
N ALA A 226 5.16 43.47 -46.72
CA ALA A 226 5.67 43.59 -48.07
C ALA A 226 4.63 44.20 -49.03
N GLY A 227 3.35 43.82 -48.91
CA GLY A 227 2.26 44.42 -49.68
C GLY A 227 2.06 45.90 -49.38
N LEU A 228 2.14 46.30 -48.11
CA LEU A 228 2.10 47.70 -47.68
C LEU A 228 3.26 48.53 -48.23
N GLU A 229 4.46 47.96 -48.26
CA GLU A 229 5.64 48.61 -48.84
C GLU A 229 5.51 48.78 -50.36
N ALA A 230 5.02 47.76 -51.07
CA ALA A 230 4.78 47.83 -52.51
C ALA A 230 3.76 48.94 -52.86
N LEU A 231 2.63 49.00 -52.16
CA LEU A 231 1.61 50.05 -52.35
C LEU A 231 2.16 51.46 -52.06
N ARG A 232 3.06 51.61 -51.09
CA ARG A 232 3.74 52.88 -50.82
C ARG A 232 4.66 53.32 -51.95
N PHE A 233 5.36 52.38 -52.59
CA PHE A 233 6.29 52.68 -53.68
C PHE A 233 5.58 53.03 -55.00
N GLU A 234 4.39 52.47 -55.26
CA GLU A 234 3.64 52.73 -56.50
C GLU A 234 2.99 54.13 -56.58
N GLY A 235 3.13 54.97 -55.54
CA GLY A 235 2.72 56.38 -55.60
C GLY A 235 1.22 56.59 -55.84
N ALA A 236 0.39 55.63 -55.42
CA ALA A 236 -1.05 55.71 -55.57
C ALA A 236 -1.64 56.74 -54.59
N ALA A 237 -1.79 57.98 -55.05
CA ALA A 237 -2.54 59.04 -54.36
C ALA A 237 -4.06 58.74 -54.21
N GLY A 238 -4.50 57.49 -54.40
CA GLY A 238 -5.90 57.12 -54.56
C GLY A 238 -6.47 56.09 -53.57
N ASP A 239 -5.65 55.36 -52.79
CA ASP A 239 -6.17 54.22 -52.02
C ASP A 239 -5.79 54.26 -50.54
N GLU A 240 -5.99 55.44 -49.93
CA GLU A 240 -5.82 55.66 -48.48
C GLU A 240 -6.70 54.70 -47.65
N VAL A 241 -7.86 54.31 -48.19
CA VAL A 241 -8.77 53.31 -47.58
C VAL A 241 -8.13 51.92 -47.55
N ALA A 242 -7.51 51.46 -48.65
CA ALA A 242 -6.83 50.16 -48.69
C ALA A 242 -5.62 50.11 -47.74
N LEU A 243 -4.87 51.22 -47.63
CA LEU A 243 -3.77 51.37 -46.67
C LEU A 243 -4.26 51.30 -45.21
N ALA A 244 -5.41 51.93 -44.90
CA ALA A 244 -6.01 51.87 -43.57
C ALA A 244 -6.52 50.47 -43.22
N ASP A 245 -7.13 49.75 -44.18
CA ASP A 245 -7.60 48.37 -43.98
C ASP A 245 -6.43 47.41 -43.71
N LEU A 246 -5.34 47.51 -44.50
CA LEU A 246 -4.14 46.72 -44.29
C LEU A 246 -3.48 46.97 -42.93
N ARG A 247 -3.43 48.23 -42.47
CA ARG A 247 -2.93 48.56 -41.12
C ARG A 247 -3.79 47.92 -40.03
N THR A 248 -5.11 48.06 -40.15
CA THR A 248 -6.06 47.44 -39.22
C THR A 248 -5.87 45.93 -39.17
N ARG A 249 -5.62 45.28 -40.32
CA ARG A 249 -5.38 43.84 -40.38
C ARG A 249 -4.04 43.42 -39.79
N VAL A 250 -2.98 44.22 -39.96
CA VAL A 250 -1.68 44.01 -39.31
C VAL A 250 -1.79 44.17 -37.79
N ASP A 251 -2.53 45.15 -37.31
CA ASP A 251 -2.75 45.37 -35.88
C ASP A 251 -3.55 44.22 -35.26
N LEU A 252 -4.56 43.72 -35.97
CA LEU A 252 -5.35 42.56 -35.53
C LEU A 252 -4.49 41.29 -35.45
N LEU A 253 -3.70 41.00 -36.49
CA LEU A 253 -2.77 39.86 -36.48
C LEU A 253 -1.67 40.00 -35.42
N SER A 254 -1.24 41.23 -35.12
CA SER A 254 -0.27 41.48 -34.05
C SER A 254 -0.88 41.21 -32.68
N THR A 255 -2.14 41.60 -32.48
CA THR A 255 -2.91 41.28 -31.26
C THR A 255 -3.09 39.77 -31.12
N ASP A 256 -3.53 39.08 -32.18
CA ASP A 256 -3.69 37.62 -32.18
C ASP A 256 -2.38 36.88 -31.87
N ARG A 257 -1.25 37.39 -32.39
CA ARG A 257 0.09 36.87 -32.08
C ARG A 257 0.43 37.04 -30.60
N ASP A 258 0.18 38.22 -30.04
CA ASP A 258 0.50 38.53 -28.66
C ASP A 258 -0.38 37.71 -27.69
N ASP A 259 -1.65 37.50 -28.02
CA ASP A 259 -2.56 36.59 -27.30
C ASP A 259 -2.10 35.13 -27.37
N ALA A 260 -1.66 34.67 -28.55
CA ALA A 260 -1.10 33.33 -28.73
C ALA A 260 0.19 33.13 -27.91
N LEU A 261 1.07 34.14 -27.88
CA LEU A 261 2.29 34.12 -27.05
C LEU A 261 1.93 34.08 -25.56
N ALA A 262 0.95 34.86 -25.10
CA ALA A 262 0.51 34.84 -23.70
C ALA A 262 -0.14 33.49 -23.32
N ALA A 263 -0.89 32.86 -24.24
CA ALA A 263 -1.42 31.52 -24.04
C ALA A 263 -0.30 30.46 -23.94
N TRP A 264 0.72 30.56 -24.80
CA TRP A 264 1.88 29.67 -24.77
C TRP A 264 2.70 29.80 -23.48
N THR A 265 2.97 31.02 -23.01
CA THR A 265 3.68 31.25 -21.74
C THR A 265 2.94 30.61 -20.56
N ARG A 266 1.60 30.75 -20.50
CA ARG A 266 0.78 30.09 -19.45
C ARG A 266 0.86 28.56 -19.53
N ALA A 267 0.90 28.00 -20.73
CA ALA A 267 1.06 26.55 -20.90
C ALA A 267 2.44 26.07 -20.46
N GLU A 268 3.52 26.83 -20.73
CA GLU A 268 4.87 26.52 -20.24
C GLU A 268 4.96 26.58 -18.70
N GLU A 269 4.31 27.56 -18.06
CA GLU A 269 4.25 27.66 -16.60
C GLU A 269 3.55 26.44 -15.97
N ILE A 270 2.41 26.00 -16.53
CA ILE A 270 1.70 24.81 -16.07
C ILE A 270 2.57 23.55 -16.26
N ALA A 271 3.25 23.43 -17.39
CA ALA A 271 4.14 22.31 -17.65
C ALA A 271 5.33 22.26 -16.67
N ALA A 272 5.91 23.42 -16.34
CA ALA A 272 6.97 23.54 -15.34
C ALA A 272 6.49 23.10 -13.95
N GLN A 273 5.28 23.50 -13.54
CA GLN A 273 4.68 23.09 -12.27
C GLN A 273 4.45 21.57 -12.19
N LEU A 274 3.99 20.96 -13.28
CA LEU A 274 3.78 19.50 -13.34
C LEU A 274 5.10 18.73 -13.25
N ARG A 275 6.17 19.21 -13.91
CA ARG A 275 7.51 18.60 -13.81
C ARG A 275 8.04 18.63 -12.38
N LEU A 276 7.91 19.77 -11.70
CA LEU A 276 8.33 19.89 -10.29
C LEU A 276 7.55 18.92 -9.38
N SER A 277 6.25 18.78 -9.60
CA SER A 277 5.42 17.83 -8.84
C SER A 277 5.85 16.37 -9.08
N LEU A 278 6.22 16.03 -10.32
CA LEU A 278 6.67 14.69 -10.68
C LEU A 278 8.05 14.38 -10.09
N GLU A 279 8.98 15.34 -10.13
CA GLU A 279 10.29 15.23 -9.48
C GLU A 279 10.15 15.05 -7.96
N THR A 280 9.22 15.77 -7.34
CA THR A 280 8.93 15.66 -5.90
C THR A 280 8.41 14.26 -5.56
N ALA A 281 7.44 13.74 -6.33
CA ALA A 281 6.90 12.40 -6.14
C ALA A 281 7.97 11.31 -6.34
N HIS A 282 8.85 11.46 -7.34
CA HIS A 282 9.99 10.56 -7.53
C HIS A 282 10.98 10.61 -6.36
N ALA A 283 11.25 11.80 -5.80
CA ALA A 283 12.11 11.96 -4.64
C ALA A 283 11.52 11.28 -3.39
N GLU A 284 10.21 11.45 -3.14
CA GLU A 284 9.51 10.78 -2.04
C GLU A 284 9.54 9.26 -2.19
N LEU A 285 9.35 8.74 -3.41
CA LEU A 285 9.42 7.32 -3.69
C LEU A 285 10.85 6.77 -3.51
N ALA A 286 11.87 7.52 -3.95
CA ALA A 286 13.26 7.16 -3.75
C ALA A 286 13.63 7.19 -2.26
N GLU A 287 13.16 8.17 -1.49
CA GLU A 287 13.36 8.23 -0.05
C GLU A 287 12.68 7.05 0.66
N ALA A 288 11.44 6.72 0.27
CA ALA A 288 10.72 5.56 0.81
C ALA A 288 11.43 4.23 0.51
N ALA A 289 12.06 4.10 -0.67
CA ALA A 289 12.84 2.93 -1.04
C ALA A 289 14.21 2.85 -0.34
N VAL A 290 14.86 4.00 -0.11
CA VAL A 290 16.17 4.11 0.56
C VAL A 290 16.03 3.99 2.07
N ARG A 291 14.91 4.40 2.66
CA ARG A 291 14.61 4.13 4.07
C ARG A 291 14.79 2.63 4.26
N PRO A 292 15.87 2.20 4.95
CA PRO A 292 16.08 0.80 5.15
C PRO A 292 14.83 0.35 5.88
N ASN A 293 14.07 -0.58 5.27
CA ASN A 293 13.16 -1.41 6.02
C ASN A 293 14.01 -1.92 7.17
N SER A 294 13.88 -1.28 8.34
CA SER A 294 14.66 -1.64 9.51
C SER A 294 14.48 -3.15 9.59
N PRO A 295 15.56 -3.94 9.55
CA PRO A 295 15.43 -5.38 9.51
C PRO A 295 14.75 -5.80 10.80
N VAL A 296 13.42 -5.84 10.75
CA VAL A 296 12.57 -6.52 11.71
C VAL A 296 13.15 -7.91 11.74
N ALA A 297 13.31 -8.48 12.92
CA ALA A 297 14.08 -9.68 13.23
C ALA A 297 13.65 -10.99 12.50
N THR A 298 12.91 -10.91 11.39
CA THR A 298 12.48 -12.01 10.52
C THR A 298 13.64 -12.68 9.78
N GLY A 299 14.68 -11.94 9.37
CA GLY A 299 15.80 -12.51 8.61
C GLY A 299 16.57 -13.62 9.35
N ARG A 300 16.73 -13.51 10.67
CA ARG A 300 17.36 -14.59 11.48
C ARG A 300 16.47 -15.82 11.60
N ARG A 301 15.14 -15.66 11.62
CA ARG A 301 14.20 -16.78 11.69
C ARG A 301 14.10 -17.52 10.35
N GLN A 302 14.09 -16.79 9.23
CA GLN A 302 14.08 -17.38 7.88
C GLN A 302 15.33 -18.25 7.65
N GLY A 303 16.52 -17.75 7.99
CA GLY A 303 17.77 -18.51 7.81
C GLY A 303 17.83 -19.79 8.65
N ARG A 304 17.25 -19.79 9.86
CA ARG A 304 17.14 -21.00 10.68
C ARG A 304 16.17 -22.01 10.05
N ALA A 305 14.99 -21.55 9.61
CA ALA A 305 14.00 -22.42 8.97
C ALA A 305 14.52 -23.04 7.66
N ASP A 306 15.28 -22.28 6.86
CA ASP A 306 15.98 -22.77 5.66
C ASP A 306 16.99 -23.86 6.02
N THR A 307 17.82 -23.62 7.03
CA THR A 307 18.81 -24.60 7.50
C THR A 307 18.13 -25.89 7.99
N GLU A 308 17.03 -25.77 8.74
CA GLU A 308 16.25 -26.90 9.24
C GLU A 308 15.63 -27.70 8.09
N LEU A 309 14.99 -27.03 7.13
CA LEU A 309 14.40 -27.68 5.96
C LEU A 309 15.46 -28.38 5.09
N GLN A 310 16.59 -27.73 4.81
CA GLN A 310 17.69 -28.35 4.07
C GLN A 310 18.25 -29.57 4.81
N THR A 311 18.32 -29.53 6.14
CA THR A 311 18.75 -30.67 6.96
C THR A 311 17.76 -31.83 6.86
N VAL A 312 16.46 -31.55 6.98
CA VAL A 312 15.40 -32.56 6.83
C VAL A 312 15.45 -33.20 5.44
N MET A 313 15.57 -32.39 4.38
CA MET A 313 15.67 -32.88 3.01
C MET A 313 16.91 -33.76 2.81
N ARG A 314 18.06 -33.34 3.32
CA ARG A 314 19.32 -34.10 3.20
C ARG A 314 19.29 -35.43 3.96
N VAL A 315 18.67 -35.46 5.14
CA VAL A 315 18.64 -36.65 6.00
C VAL A 315 17.57 -37.64 5.56
N LEU A 316 16.36 -37.16 5.26
CA LEU A 316 15.22 -38.03 4.95
C LEU A 316 15.08 -38.34 3.47
N LEU A 317 15.57 -37.45 2.59
CA LEU A 317 15.40 -37.52 1.14
C LEU A 317 16.72 -37.21 0.41
N PRO A 318 17.83 -37.95 0.68
CA PRO A 318 19.17 -37.61 0.18
C PRO A 318 19.31 -37.62 -1.35
N GLY A 319 18.35 -38.23 -2.07
CA GLY A 319 18.29 -38.23 -3.54
C GLY A 319 17.47 -37.10 -4.14
N ILE A 320 16.98 -36.14 -3.35
CA ILE A 320 16.21 -34.98 -3.83
C ILE A 320 17.07 -33.71 -3.74
N GLU A 321 17.29 -33.08 -4.87
CA GLU A 321 17.89 -31.76 -4.99
C GLU A 321 16.79 -30.71 -5.28
N LEU A 322 16.54 -29.82 -4.32
CA LEU A 322 15.59 -28.71 -4.49
C LEU A 322 16.24 -27.58 -5.30
N VAL A 323 15.60 -27.15 -6.39
CA VAL A 323 16.15 -26.13 -7.30
C VAL A 323 15.31 -24.85 -7.32
N ARG A 324 15.91 -23.73 -7.76
CA ARG A 324 15.26 -22.45 -8.05
C ARG A 324 14.24 -21.97 -7.00
N GLY A 325 14.72 -21.56 -5.83
CA GLY A 325 13.85 -20.94 -4.81
C GLY A 325 12.82 -21.88 -4.18
N SER A 326 12.80 -23.18 -4.54
CA SER A 326 11.86 -24.16 -3.97
C SER A 326 11.86 -24.16 -2.45
N THR A 327 13.03 -24.00 -1.81
CA THR A 327 13.13 -23.99 -0.35
C THR A 327 12.36 -22.82 0.25
N ASP A 328 12.49 -21.63 -0.33
CA ASP A 328 11.77 -20.44 0.11
C ASP A 328 10.26 -20.63 -0.09
N PHE A 329 9.84 -21.10 -1.27
CA PHE A 329 8.44 -21.40 -1.56
C PHE A 329 7.83 -22.43 -0.59
N ILE A 330 8.57 -23.49 -0.22
CA ILE A 330 8.11 -24.49 0.75
C ILE A 330 7.94 -23.88 2.16
N LEU A 331 8.77 -22.91 2.51
CA LEU A 331 8.74 -22.26 3.81
C LEU A 331 7.63 -21.21 3.90
N THR A 332 7.39 -20.45 2.85
CA THR A 332 6.43 -19.33 2.85
C THR A 332 5.03 -19.73 2.38
N GLU A 333 4.93 -20.50 1.30
CA GLU A 333 3.66 -20.73 0.60
C GLU A 333 2.97 -22.07 0.94
N ILE A 334 3.73 -23.06 1.41
CA ILE A 334 3.18 -24.39 1.72
C ILE A 334 2.87 -24.50 3.21
N GLU A 335 1.58 -24.38 3.52
CA GLU A 335 1.05 -24.48 4.88
C GLU A 335 1.01 -25.92 5.38
N ASP A 336 0.50 -26.85 4.56
CA ASP A 336 0.50 -28.29 4.85
C ASP A 336 1.48 -29.05 3.93
N ARG A 337 2.61 -29.45 4.50
CA ARG A 337 3.69 -30.13 3.78
C ARG A 337 3.48 -31.65 3.62
N ARG A 338 2.39 -32.22 4.14
CA ARG A 338 2.16 -33.69 4.10
C ARG A 338 2.04 -34.21 2.67
N ASP A 339 1.29 -33.53 1.80
CA ASP A 339 1.14 -33.96 0.40
C ASP A 339 2.46 -33.79 -0.38
N LEU A 340 3.19 -32.70 -0.16
CA LEU A 340 4.53 -32.50 -0.72
C LEU A 340 5.48 -33.63 -0.30
N TYR A 341 5.68 -33.86 1.00
CA TYR A 341 6.59 -34.88 1.49
C TYR A 341 6.17 -36.29 1.10
N GLY A 342 4.86 -36.57 1.04
CA GLY A 342 4.33 -37.81 0.51
C GLY A 342 4.76 -38.04 -0.95
N LYS A 343 4.63 -37.03 -1.81
CA LYS A 343 5.06 -37.11 -3.21
C LYS A 343 6.57 -37.22 -3.37
N LEU A 344 7.35 -36.48 -2.59
CA LEU A 344 8.81 -36.57 -2.63
C LEU A 344 9.31 -37.94 -2.20
N ARG A 345 8.71 -38.52 -1.16
CA ARG A 345 9.01 -39.89 -0.74
C ARG A 345 8.61 -40.91 -1.81
N LEU A 346 7.42 -40.78 -2.39
CA LEU A 346 7.01 -41.63 -3.51
C LEU A 346 7.95 -41.51 -4.71
N LEU A 347 8.49 -40.33 -4.98
CA LEU A 347 9.45 -40.12 -6.06
C LEU A 347 10.75 -40.91 -5.84
N VAL A 348 11.21 -40.99 -4.59
CA VAL A 348 12.40 -41.77 -4.23
C VAL A 348 12.10 -43.28 -4.23
N ASP A 349 11.03 -43.71 -3.58
CA ASP A 349 10.75 -45.13 -3.34
C ASP A 349 10.14 -45.82 -4.58
N HIS A 350 9.20 -45.15 -5.26
CA HIS A 350 8.37 -45.71 -6.34
C HIS A 350 8.04 -44.64 -7.41
N PRO A 351 9.02 -44.21 -8.22
CA PRO A 351 8.86 -43.04 -9.10
C PRO A 351 7.72 -43.15 -10.11
N VAL A 352 7.37 -44.37 -10.53
CA VAL A 352 6.25 -44.61 -11.47
C VAL A 352 4.90 -44.26 -10.83
N SER A 353 4.77 -44.37 -9.51
CA SER A 353 3.52 -44.13 -8.77
C SER A 353 3.19 -42.66 -8.55
N VAL A 354 4.12 -41.72 -8.80
CA VAL A 354 3.87 -40.28 -8.66
C VAL A 354 2.88 -39.78 -9.71
N GLY A 355 2.79 -40.43 -10.87
CA GLY A 355 1.79 -40.12 -11.90
C GLY A 355 2.00 -38.78 -12.62
N GLY A 356 3.24 -38.35 -12.82
CA GLY A 356 3.55 -37.05 -13.45
C GLY A 356 3.21 -36.99 -14.94
N LYS A 357 2.76 -35.82 -15.39
CA LYS A 357 2.54 -35.49 -16.80
C LYS A 357 3.82 -34.93 -17.42
N ARG A 358 4.12 -35.25 -18.67
CA ARG A 358 5.29 -34.68 -19.37
C ARG A 358 5.11 -33.18 -19.57
N VAL A 359 6.13 -32.40 -19.21
CA VAL A 359 6.18 -30.97 -19.51
C VAL A 359 6.65 -30.81 -20.95
N HIS A 360 5.72 -30.56 -21.88
CA HIS A 360 6.05 -30.43 -23.31
C HIS A 360 7.10 -29.38 -23.62
N ALA A 361 7.18 -28.34 -22.78
CA ALA A 361 8.12 -27.26 -22.92
C ALA A 361 9.56 -27.63 -22.53
N ALA A 362 9.79 -28.66 -21.70
CA ALA A 362 11.07 -28.97 -21.11
C ALA A 362 11.36 -30.48 -21.08
N ASN A 363 12.28 -30.93 -21.93
CA ASN A 363 12.56 -32.34 -22.12
C ASN A 363 13.06 -33.03 -20.84
N GLY A 364 12.42 -34.16 -20.52
CA GLY A 364 12.77 -34.98 -19.36
C GLY A 364 12.14 -34.52 -18.03
N TRP A 365 11.44 -33.39 -18.02
CA TRP A 365 10.69 -32.92 -16.85
C TRP A 365 9.27 -33.49 -16.82
N LEU A 366 8.85 -33.89 -15.62
CA LEU A 366 7.48 -34.33 -15.31
C LEU A 366 6.86 -33.36 -14.29
N GLU A 367 5.56 -33.09 -14.41
CA GLU A 367 4.77 -32.23 -13.53
C GLU A 367 3.72 -33.06 -12.79
N VAL A 368 3.58 -32.85 -11.48
CA VAL A 368 2.46 -33.34 -10.69
C VAL A 368 1.88 -32.20 -9.84
N HIS A 369 0.56 -32.20 -9.65
CA HIS A 369 -0.10 -31.23 -8.78
C HIS A 369 0.03 -31.66 -7.33
N MET A 370 0.11 -30.68 -6.42
CA MET A 370 0.09 -30.90 -4.98
C MET A 370 -0.76 -29.86 -4.25
N SER A 371 -1.24 -30.22 -3.07
CA SER A 371 -1.90 -29.31 -2.14
C SER A 371 -0.89 -28.38 -1.48
N THR A 372 -1.21 -27.09 -1.39
CA THR A 372 -0.46 -26.12 -0.58
C THR A 372 -1.02 -25.96 0.84
N GLY A 373 -2.13 -26.64 1.15
CA GLY A 373 -2.92 -26.43 2.36
C GLY A 373 -4.06 -25.42 2.18
N ARG A 374 -3.89 -24.46 1.27
CA ARG A 374 -4.92 -23.45 0.91
C ARG A 374 -5.71 -23.83 -0.35
N GLY A 375 -5.15 -24.70 -1.18
CA GLY A 375 -5.73 -25.15 -2.44
C GLY A 375 -4.88 -26.21 -3.13
N ARG A 376 -5.25 -26.59 -4.36
CA ARG A 376 -4.52 -27.55 -5.21
C ARG A 376 -3.72 -26.87 -6.32
N ASP A 377 -3.19 -25.69 -6.00
CA ASP A 377 -2.48 -24.84 -6.95
C ASP A 377 -0.96 -25.01 -6.88
N GLY A 378 -0.46 -25.92 -6.03
CA GLY A 378 0.95 -26.29 -6.03
C GLY A 378 1.33 -27.11 -7.27
N ARG A 379 2.56 -26.89 -7.75
CA ARG A 379 3.20 -27.62 -8.84
C ARG A 379 4.54 -28.20 -8.37
N LEU A 380 4.72 -29.49 -8.63
CA LEU A 380 5.97 -30.19 -8.37
C LEU A 380 6.50 -30.70 -9.71
N TYR A 381 7.61 -30.13 -10.13
CA TYR A 381 8.36 -30.52 -11.31
C TYR A 381 9.53 -31.39 -10.90
N TYR A 382 9.77 -32.48 -11.61
CA TYR A 382 10.90 -33.36 -11.32
C TYR A 382 11.54 -33.92 -12.58
N LYS A 383 12.87 -34.07 -12.53
CA LYS A 383 13.70 -34.65 -13.60
C LYS A 383 14.72 -35.59 -12.98
N LYS A 384 14.83 -36.79 -13.54
CA LYS A 384 15.82 -37.79 -13.10
C LYS A 384 17.23 -37.31 -13.45
N ARG A 385 18.15 -37.37 -12.48
CA ARG A 385 19.60 -37.14 -12.63
C ARG A 385 20.35 -38.45 -12.44
N GLU A 386 21.67 -38.43 -12.62
CA GLU A 386 22.53 -39.59 -12.41
C GLU A 386 22.44 -40.13 -10.97
N GLN A 387 22.39 -39.22 -9.99
CA GLN A 387 22.39 -39.54 -8.56
C GLN A 387 21.14 -39.00 -7.83
N GLY A 388 19.96 -39.12 -8.45
CA GLY A 388 18.70 -38.78 -7.81
C GLY A 388 17.76 -37.97 -8.69
N TRP A 389 17.15 -36.94 -8.13
CA TRP A 389 16.10 -36.14 -8.74
C TRP A 389 16.33 -34.66 -8.48
N SER A 390 16.31 -33.85 -9.55
CA SER A 390 16.15 -32.40 -9.40
C SER A 390 14.66 -32.10 -9.30
N VAL A 391 14.25 -31.37 -8.26
CA VAL A 391 12.85 -31.06 -7.96
C VAL A 391 12.63 -29.56 -7.81
N LEU A 392 11.70 -29.01 -8.59
CA LEU A 392 11.20 -27.65 -8.46
C LEU A 392 9.78 -27.67 -7.87
N VAL A 393 9.60 -26.93 -6.78
CA VAL A 393 8.34 -26.74 -6.06
C VAL A 393 7.91 -25.29 -6.24
N SER A 394 6.73 -25.08 -6.82
CA SER A 394 6.24 -23.75 -7.21
C SER A 394 4.71 -23.69 -7.15
N ASP A 395 4.13 -22.52 -7.39
CA ASP A 395 2.69 -22.36 -7.58
C ASP A 395 2.30 -22.41 -9.06
N LYS A 396 1.00 -22.45 -9.31
CA LYS A 396 0.46 -22.42 -10.66
C LYS A 396 0.65 -21.06 -11.35
N ALA A 397 0.70 -19.97 -10.60
CA ALA A 397 0.81 -18.62 -11.16
C ALA A 397 2.20 -18.38 -11.79
N ALA A 398 3.24 -18.99 -11.24
CA ALA A 398 4.62 -18.94 -11.74
C ALA A 398 4.90 -19.91 -12.89
N GLN A 399 3.94 -20.74 -13.32
CA GLN A 399 4.14 -21.82 -14.30
C GLN A 399 4.79 -21.35 -15.62
N ALA A 400 4.43 -20.16 -16.12
CA ALA A 400 5.04 -19.62 -17.33
C ALA A 400 6.55 -19.37 -17.17
N ASN A 401 6.95 -18.79 -16.03
CA ASN A 401 8.34 -18.52 -15.69
C ASN A 401 9.09 -19.82 -15.38
N ASP A 402 8.41 -20.82 -14.80
CA ASP A 402 8.95 -22.16 -14.56
C ASP A 402 9.26 -22.86 -15.86
N PHE A 403 8.37 -22.84 -16.84
CA PHE A 403 8.66 -23.44 -18.14
C PHE A 403 9.83 -22.78 -18.87
N GLN A 404 10.00 -21.47 -18.75
CA GLN A 404 11.16 -20.78 -19.32
C GLN A 404 12.47 -21.24 -18.67
N TRP A 405 12.50 -21.41 -17.35
CA TRP A 405 13.69 -21.87 -16.64
C TRP A 405 13.95 -23.36 -16.86
N LEU A 406 12.93 -24.22 -16.82
CA LEU A 406 13.08 -25.66 -17.02
C LEU A 406 13.64 -26.00 -18.41
N LYS A 407 13.41 -25.14 -19.43
CA LYS A 407 14.03 -25.26 -20.75
C LYS A 407 15.54 -25.16 -20.75
N THR A 408 16.12 -24.44 -19.78
CA THR A 408 17.57 -24.20 -19.71
C THR A 408 18.30 -25.25 -18.85
N GLN A 409 17.58 -26.23 -18.27
CA GLN A 409 18.08 -27.22 -17.29
C GLN A 409 18.00 -28.66 -17.79
#